data_AF-A0A6N7RKV0-F1
#
_entry.id   AF-A0A6N7RKV0-F1
#
_cell.length_a   1.000
_cell.length_b   1.000
_cell.length_c   1.000
_cell.angle_alpha   90.00
_cell.angle_beta   90.00
_cell.angle_gamma   90.00
#
_symmetry.space_group_name_H-M   'P 1'
#
loop_
_entity.id
_entity.type
_entity.pdbx_description
1 polymer ?
#
loop_
_entity_poly.entity_id
_entity_poly.type
_entity_poly.pdbx_seq_one_letter_code
_entity_poly.pdbx_strand_id
1 'polypeptide(L)'
;MTTDMVQMNTRISRSLKERGDAALERAGYTPSQAVRKLWDYAANNAHNPRAIQNLFDAEDEAEKREAEEERARRREITIRGANIVADAYERHGIKPSDWTMNASYEEMRDYALLERLRERGLDA
;
A
#
# COMPACT_ATOMS: atom_id res chain seq x y z
N MET A 1 -45.78 -30.59 -2.03
CA MET A 1 -44.53 -30.41 -1.25
C MET A 1 -44.47 -28.97 -0.84
N THR A 2 -44.66 -28.67 0.44
CA THR A 2 -44.57 -27.31 0.96
C THR A 2 -43.09 -26.97 0.97
N THR A 3 -42.65 -26.06 0.12
CA THR A 3 -41.30 -25.50 0.17
C THR A 3 -41.17 -24.80 1.52
N ASP A 4 -40.36 -25.38 2.42
CA ASP A 4 -40.08 -24.85 3.76
C ASP A 4 -39.18 -23.62 3.63
N MET A 5 -39.80 -22.49 3.23
CA MET A 5 -39.10 -21.23 3.06
C MET A 5 -39.24 -20.38 4.33
N VAL A 6 -38.11 -20.09 4.95
CA VAL A 6 -38.03 -19.21 6.12
C VAL A 6 -37.61 -17.80 5.66
N GLN A 7 -38.23 -16.78 6.26
CA GLN A 7 -37.82 -15.39 6.06
C GLN A 7 -36.72 -14.99 7.04
N MET A 8 -35.76 -14.21 6.55
CA MET A 8 -34.69 -13.64 7.36
C MET A 8 -34.75 -12.12 7.30
N ASN A 9 -34.92 -11.49 8.47
CA ASN A 9 -35.04 -10.04 8.60
C ASN A 9 -33.86 -9.49 9.37
N THR A 10 -33.17 -8.49 8.79
CA THR A 10 -32.02 -7.83 9.41
C THR A 10 -32.21 -6.32 9.37
N ARG A 11 -31.97 -5.64 10.48
CA ARG A 11 -32.01 -4.17 10.53
C ARG A 11 -30.66 -3.63 10.06
N ILE A 12 -30.69 -2.81 9.00
CA ILE A 12 -29.52 -2.12 8.45
C ILE A 12 -29.87 -0.66 8.19
N SER A 13 -28.86 0.22 8.13
CA SER A 13 -29.10 1.61 7.79
C SER A 13 -29.55 1.74 6.33
N ARG A 14 -30.42 2.73 6.07
CA ARG A 14 -30.94 2.97 4.72
C ARG A 14 -29.81 3.27 3.72
N SER A 15 -28.85 4.11 4.11
CA SER A 15 -27.73 4.49 3.24
C SER A 15 -26.82 3.31 2.91
N LEU A 16 -26.63 2.37 3.86
CA LEU A 16 -25.88 1.15 3.60
C LEU A 16 -26.64 0.23 2.64
N LYS A 17 -27.96 0.09 2.81
CA LYS A 17 -28.81 -0.69 1.91
C LYS A 17 -28.73 -0.18 0.47
N GLU A 18 -28.89 1.12 0.27
CA GLU A 18 -28.88 1.72 -1.07
C GLU A 18 -27.52 1.54 -1.76
N ARG A 19 -26.41 1.79 -1.05
CA ARG A 19 -25.06 1.56 -1.61
C ARG A 19 -24.81 0.09 -1.92
N GLY A 20 -25.24 -0.81 -1.03
CA GLY A 20 -25.09 -2.25 -1.20
C GLY A 20 -25.90 -2.78 -2.38
N ASP A 21 -27.18 -2.38 -2.50
CA ASP A 21 -28.05 -2.80 -3.61
C ASP A 21 -27.45 -2.38 -4.96
N ALA A 22 -26.97 -1.14 -5.08
CA ALA A 22 -26.33 -0.65 -6.30
C ALA A 22 -25.03 -1.40 -6.65
N ALA A 23 -24.23 -1.76 -5.65
CA ALA A 23 -23.01 -2.54 -5.86
C ALA A 23 -23.33 -3.98 -6.31
N LEU A 24 -24.33 -4.61 -5.69
CA LEU A 24 -24.77 -5.97 -6.04
C LEU A 24 -25.38 -6.01 -7.44
N GLU A 25 -26.18 -5.01 -7.82
CA GLU A 25 -26.75 -4.91 -9.16
C GLU A 25 -25.66 -4.77 -10.23
N ARG A 26 -24.64 -3.95 -9.99
CA ARG A 26 -23.45 -3.84 -10.87
C ARG A 26 -22.70 -5.16 -11.00
N ALA A 27 -22.69 -5.98 -9.94
CA ALA A 27 -22.10 -7.31 -9.95
C ALA A 27 -23.03 -8.39 -10.54
N GLY A 28 -24.24 -8.04 -10.99
CA GLY A 28 -25.20 -8.95 -11.61
C GLY A 28 -26.03 -9.78 -10.61
N TYR A 29 -26.11 -9.36 -9.35
CA TYR A 29 -26.84 -10.05 -8.30
C TYR A 29 -27.98 -9.22 -7.74
N THR A 30 -29.12 -9.86 -7.48
CA THR A 30 -30.13 -9.28 -6.58
C THR A 30 -29.68 -9.42 -5.12
N PRO A 31 -30.11 -8.53 -4.21
CA PRO A 31 -29.80 -8.62 -2.79
C PRO A 31 -30.12 -9.99 -2.20
N SER A 32 -31.28 -10.55 -2.53
CA SER A 32 -31.70 -11.88 -2.04
C SER A 32 -30.82 -13.01 -2.56
N GLN A 33 -30.32 -12.95 -3.80
CA GLN A 33 -29.39 -13.95 -4.32
C GLN A 33 -28.03 -13.88 -3.62
N ALA A 34 -27.52 -12.68 -3.38
CA ALA A 34 -26.27 -12.48 -2.67
C ALA A 34 -26.35 -13.03 -1.22
N VAL A 35 -27.45 -12.72 -0.52
CA VAL A 35 -27.70 -13.24 0.83
C VAL A 35 -27.80 -14.77 0.84
N ARG A 36 -28.55 -15.39 -0.09
CA ARG A 36 -28.62 -16.86 -0.16
C ARG A 36 -27.25 -17.48 -0.41
N LYS A 37 -26.46 -16.94 -1.34
CA LYS A 37 -25.10 -17.41 -1.62
C LYS A 37 -24.18 -17.29 -0.40
N LEU A 38 -24.30 -16.23 0.37
CA LEU A 38 -23.55 -16.06 1.62
C LEU A 38 -23.91 -17.17 2.63
N TRP A 39 -25.19 -17.46 2.80
CA TRP A 39 -25.64 -18.55 3.66
C TRP A 39 -25.25 -19.94 3.15
N ASP A 40 -25.31 -20.17 1.84
CA ASP A 40 -24.81 -21.41 1.21
C ASP A 40 -23.32 -21.59 1.48
N TYR A 41 -22.52 -20.53 1.37
CA TYR A 41 -21.09 -20.57 1.68
C TYR A 41 -20.84 -20.92 3.15
N ALA A 42 -21.55 -20.28 4.08
CA ALA A 42 -21.44 -20.56 5.50
C ALA A 42 -21.83 -22.01 5.84
N ALA A 43 -22.91 -22.52 5.24
CA ALA A 43 -23.36 -23.90 5.42
C ALA A 43 -22.32 -24.91 4.89
N ASN A 44 -21.79 -24.68 3.68
CA ASN A 44 -20.78 -25.55 3.07
C ASN A 44 -19.46 -25.57 3.85
N ASN A 45 -19.10 -24.46 4.49
CA ASN A 45 -17.88 -24.32 5.29
C ASN A 45 -18.12 -24.46 6.80
N ALA A 46 -19.25 -25.04 7.23
CA ALA A 46 -19.58 -25.20 8.65
C ALA A 46 -18.52 -25.97 9.46
N HIS A 47 -17.74 -26.84 8.79
CA HIS A 47 -16.64 -27.61 9.38
C HIS A 47 -15.33 -26.81 9.49
N ASN A 48 -15.26 -25.61 8.91
CA ASN A 48 -14.07 -24.76 8.90
C ASN A 48 -14.42 -23.31 9.25
N PRO A 49 -14.52 -22.97 10.55
CA PRO A 49 -14.84 -21.62 11.00
C PRO A 49 -13.87 -20.53 10.51
N ARG A 50 -12.60 -20.89 10.26
CA ARG A 50 -11.61 -19.94 9.74
C ARG A 50 -11.92 -19.49 8.31
N ALA A 51 -12.46 -20.36 7.47
CA ALA A 51 -12.86 -19.98 6.12
C ALA A 51 -13.98 -18.93 6.12
N ILE A 52 -14.91 -19.05 7.08
CA ILE A 52 -16.00 -18.08 7.26
C ILE A 52 -15.46 -16.75 7.78
N GLN A 53 -14.53 -16.77 8.75
CA GLN A 53 -13.88 -15.55 9.25
C GLN A 53 -13.14 -14.79 8.14
N ASN A 54 -12.32 -15.50 7.37
CA ASN A 54 -11.55 -14.92 6.27
C ASN A 54 -12.42 -14.23 5.21
N LEU A 55 -13.66 -14.67 5.00
CA LEU A 55 -14.58 -14.03 4.06
C LEU A 55 -14.98 -12.62 4.53
N PHE A 56 -15.15 -12.42 5.84
CA PHE A 56 -15.53 -11.13 6.41
C PHE A 56 -14.32 -10.24 6.69
N ASP A 57 -13.17 -10.83 7.01
CA ASP A 57 -11.92 -10.10 7.28
C ASP A 57 -11.18 -9.68 6.00
N ALA A 58 -11.70 -10.02 4.81
CA ALA A 58 -11.06 -9.74 3.53
C ALA A 58 -10.90 -8.23 3.22
N GLU A 59 -11.78 -7.37 3.75
CA GLU A 59 -11.64 -5.91 3.64
C GLU A 59 -10.44 -5.42 4.48
N ASP A 60 -10.31 -5.90 5.72
CA ASP A 60 -9.16 -5.59 6.59
C ASP A 60 -7.84 -6.09 5.98
N GLU A 61 -7.84 -7.24 5.31
CA GLU A 61 -6.65 -7.79 4.67
C GLU A 61 -6.25 -7.05 3.38
N ALA A 62 -7.20 -6.52 2.62
CA ALA A 62 -6.91 -5.68 1.46
C ALA A 62 -6.31 -4.33 1.87
N GLU A 63 -6.89 -3.67 2.88
CA GLU A 63 -6.37 -2.43 3.45
C GLU A 63 -4.99 -2.62 4.10
N LYS A 64 -4.78 -3.72 4.83
CA LYS A 64 -3.46 -4.06 5.39
C LYS A 64 -2.41 -4.28 4.30
N ARG A 65 -2.77 -4.97 3.21
CA ARG A 65 -1.85 -5.24 2.10
C ARG A 65 -1.45 -3.96 1.37
N GLU A 66 -2.40 -3.06 1.12
CA GLU A 66 -2.11 -1.75 0.53
C GLU A 66 -1.21 -0.90 1.44
N ALA A 67 -1.48 -0.89 2.75
CA ALA A 67 -0.65 -0.19 3.72
C ALA A 67 0.77 -0.80 3.84
N GLU A 68 0.90 -2.13 3.71
CA GLU A 68 2.19 -2.80 3.72
C GLU A 68 3.00 -2.51 2.44
N GLU A 69 2.35 -2.49 1.28
CA GLU A 69 2.96 -2.09 0.01
C GLU A 69 3.40 -0.63 0.04
N GLU A 70 2.60 0.28 0.60
CA GLU A 70 2.98 1.68 0.77
C GLU A 70 4.20 1.82 1.69
N ARG A 71 4.23 1.08 2.81
CA ARG A 71 5.39 1.01 3.70
C ARG A 71 6.62 0.44 2.99
N ALA A 72 6.45 -0.57 2.14
CA ALA A 72 7.54 -1.15 1.36
C ALA A 72 8.09 -0.13 0.36
N ARG A 73 7.23 0.55 -0.40
CA ARG A 73 7.62 1.64 -1.32
C ARG A 73 8.39 2.73 -0.58
N ARG A 74 7.91 3.15 0.59
CA ARG A 74 8.55 4.19 1.40
C ARG A 74 9.91 3.75 1.94
N ARG A 75 10.06 2.48 2.35
CA ARG A 75 11.37 1.90 2.73
C ARG A 75 12.33 1.88 1.55
N GLU A 76 11.86 1.46 0.38
CA GLU A 76 12.69 1.40 -0.83
C GLU A 76 13.20 2.79 -1.23
N ILE A 77 12.34 3.81 -1.17
CA ILE A 77 12.72 5.21 -1.43
C ILE A 77 13.78 5.68 -0.43
N THR A 78 13.63 5.37 0.86
CA THR A 78 14.62 5.74 1.88
C THR A 78 15.97 5.06 1.66
N ILE A 79 15.97 3.76 1.36
CA ILE A 79 17.20 2.99 1.09
C ILE A 79 17.88 3.51 -0.18
N ARG A 80 17.11 3.72 -1.25
CA ARG A 80 17.62 4.28 -2.50
C ARG A 80 18.20 5.67 -2.26
N GLY A 81 17.48 6.53 -1.55
CA GLY A 81 17.91 7.88 -1.17
C GLY A 81 19.23 7.88 -0.38
N ALA A 82 19.37 6.98 0.58
CA ALA A 82 20.60 6.82 1.37
C ALA A 82 21.81 6.40 0.51
N ASN A 83 21.58 5.64 -0.58
CA ASN A 83 22.63 5.13 -1.45
C ASN A 83 22.80 5.90 -2.78
N ILE A 84 22.05 6.99 -3.03
CA ILE A 84 22.09 7.74 -4.30
C ILE A 84 23.52 8.09 -4.73
N VAL A 85 24.33 8.57 -3.78
CA VAL A 85 25.72 9.02 -4.04
C VAL A 85 26.63 7.82 -4.29
N ALA A 86 26.47 6.74 -3.53
CA ALA A 86 27.23 5.51 -3.72
C ALA A 86 26.92 4.86 -5.08
N ASP A 87 25.63 4.75 -5.44
CA ASP A 87 25.17 4.23 -6.74
C ASP A 87 25.64 5.10 -7.92
N ALA A 88 25.79 6.42 -7.72
CA ALA A 88 26.33 7.31 -8.74
C ALA A 88 27.83 7.08 -8.94
N TYR A 89 28.59 6.93 -7.85
CA TYR A 89 30.02 6.62 -7.94
C TYR A 89 30.27 5.29 -8.65
N GLU A 90 29.51 4.24 -8.31
CA GLU A 90 29.62 2.93 -8.97
C GLU A 90 29.31 3.02 -10.47
N ARG A 91 28.19 3.65 -10.84
CA ARG A 91 27.78 3.79 -12.25
C ARG A 91 28.78 4.55 -13.11
N HIS A 92 29.47 5.54 -12.55
CA HIS A 92 30.46 6.34 -13.26
C HIS A 92 31.89 5.81 -13.10
N GLY A 93 32.09 4.69 -12.38
CA GLY A 93 33.41 4.12 -12.12
C GLY A 93 34.32 5.04 -11.31
N ILE A 94 33.75 5.95 -10.54
CA ILE A 94 34.48 6.93 -9.73
C ILE A 94 34.82 6.26 -8.40
N LYS A 95 36.11 6.20 -8.06
CA LYS A 95 36.54 5.83 -6.71
C LYS A 95 36.45 7.06 -5.80
N PRO A 96 35.63 7.04 -4.75
CA PRO A 96 35.56 8.14 -3.80
C PRO A 96 36.93 8.33 -3.13
N SER A 97 37.32 9.58 -2.91
CA SER A 97 38.50 9.88 -2.11
C SER A 97 38.18 9.79 -0.62
N ASP A 98 39.22 9.61 0.20
CA ASP A 98 39.10 9.54 1.65
C ASP A 98 38.47 10.83 2.23
N TRP A 99 38.75 11.98 1.60
CA TRP A 99 38.10 13.24 1.96
C TRP A 99 36.61 13.22 1.61
N THR A 100 36.21 12.80 0.40
CA THR A 100 34.78 12.77 0.02
C THR A 100 33.93 11.80 0.84
N MET A 101 34.55 10.78 1.45
CA MET A 101 33.85 9.85 2.34
C MET A 101 33.64 10.41 3.75
N ASN A 102 34.52 11.31 4.20
CA ASN A 102 34.55 11.79 5.58
C ASN A 102 34.12 13.27 5.72
N ALA A 103 34.06 14.02 4.62
CA ALA A 103 33.63 15.43 4.64
C ALA A 103 32.14 15.56 4.93
N SER A 104 31.79 16.54 5.75
CA SER A 104 30.40 16.94 5.96
C SER A 104 29.83 17.63 4.72
N TYR A 105 28.50 17.69 4.63
CA TYR A 105 27.81 18.41 3.56
C TYR A 105 28.18 19.90 3.52
N GLU A 106 28.41 20.52 4.68
CA GLU A 106 28.82 21.93 4.76
C GLU A 106 30.21 22.14 4.16
N GLU A 107 31.18 21.29 4.50
CA GLU A 107 32.53 21.35 3.94
C GLU A 107 32.54 21.14 2.42
N MET A 108 31.75 20.18 1.91
CA MET A 108 31.63 19.97 0.46
C MET A 108 31.01 21.17 -0.25
N ARG A 109 29.99 21.79 0.35
CA ARG A 109 29.35 22.99 -0.19
C ARG A 109 30.29 24.18 -0.21
N ASP A 110 31.00 24.42 0.88
CA ASP A 110 31.92 25.55 1.00
C ASP A 110 33.08 25.38 0.02
N TYR A 111 33.57 24.15 -0.15
CA TYR A 111 34.58 23.86 -1.17
C TYR A 111 34.08 24.16 -2.59
N ALA A 112 32.86 23.72 -2.93
CA ALA A 112 32.26 24.01 -4.24
C ALA A 112 32.00 25.53 -4.45
N LEU A 113 31.65 26.26 -3.39
CA LEU A 113 31.49 27.71 -3.45
C LEU A 113 32.84 28.41 -3.68
N LEU A 114 33.87 28.01 -2.94
CA LEU A 114 35.23 28.52 -3.10
C LEU A 114 35.77 28.24 -4.51
N GLU A 115 35.52 27.05 -5.06
CA GLU A 115 35.88 26.72 -6.44
C GLU A 115 35.22 27.69 -7.43
N ARG A 116 33.93 27.96 -7.28
CA ARG A 116 33.23 28.96 -8.11
C ARG A 116 33.75 30.39 -7.96
N LEU A 117 34.16 30.78 -6.75
CA LEU A 117 34.74 32.11 -6.52
C LEU A 117 36.09 32.23 -7.22
N ARG A 118 36.93 31.18 -7.16
CA ARG A 118 38.20 31.10 -7.90
C ARG A 118 38.01 31.20 -9.40
N GLU A 119 37.04 30.45 -9.96
CA GLU A 119 36.71 30.52 -11.39
C GLU A 119 36.30 31.93 -11.85
N ARG A 120 35.76 32.73 -10.94
CA ARG A 120 35.34 34.12 -11.18
C ARG A 120 36.40 35.17 -10.81
N GLY A 121 37.55 34.75 -10.27
CA GLY A 121 38.60 35.65 -9.78
C GLY A 121 38.17 36.49 -8.57
N LEU A 122 37.27 35.97 -7.75
CA LEU A 122 36.69 36.65 -6.57
C LEU A 122 37.17 36.04 -5.25
N ASP A 123 38.30 35.34 -5.27
CA ASP A 123 38.89 34.60 -4.15
C ASP A 123 39.98 35.38 -3.39
N ALA A 124 40.11 36.69 -3.63
CA ALA A 124 41.08 37.60 -3.02
C ALA A 124 40.62 38.20 -1.68
#